data_AF-A0AAE0D1Z0-F1
#
_entry.id   AF-A0AAE0D1Z0-F1
#
_cell.length_a   1.000
_cell.length_b   1.000
_cell.length_c   1.000
_cell.angle_alpha   90.00
_cell.angle_beta   90.00
_cell.angle_gamma   90.00
#
_symmetry.space_group_name_H-M   'P 1'
#
loop_
_entity.id
_entity.type
_entity.pdbx_description
1 polymer ?
#
loop_
_entity_poly.entity_id
_entity_poly.type
_entity_poly.pdbx_seq_one_letter_code
_entity_poly.pdbx_strand_id
1 'polypeptide(L)'
;MVVCDEWMHPLLAMPDYYEKFGIKEPTGRLHSIKTFGEGQPELTVAQIMSLHPKRVAHIHLSMPLMDGAYPQTGLYDFSWIADRAAKEPHSRKVIVDVGGGKGWTLHRIVNVNEGIPMERCVLQDLPGVISFVEKHGDENIKKATLMPIDFHKEPPVQAIDFFLSTMGGKGGTEEEYCNIAVRAGLKVTGVHYSDTVEFAMIEYEKA
;
A
#
# COMPACT_ATOMS: atom_id res chain seq x y z
N MET A 1 12.43 -5.51 17.40
CA MET A 1 11.77 -4.37 18.07
C MET A 1 10.43 -4.04 17.41
N VAL A 2 10.36 -3.80 16.08
CA VAL A 2 9.09 -3.54 15.36
C VAL A 2 8.02 -4.61 15.61
N VAL A 3 8.37 -5.89 15.53
CA VAL A 3 7.45 -7.00 15.83
C VAL A 3 6.89 -6.91 17.25
N CYS A 4 7.69 -6.53 18.24
CA CYS A 4 7.26 -6.44 19.63
C CYS A 4 6.34 -5.22 19.85
N ASP A 5 6.76 -4.05 19.36
CA ASP A 5 6.07 -2.79 19.62
C ASP A 5 4.76 -2.64 18.83
N GLU A 6 4.70 -3.19 17.62
CA GLU A 6 3.59 -2.95 16.69
C GLU A 6 2.67 -4.15 16.52
N TRP A 7 3.20 -5.38 16.68
CA TRP A 7 2.46 -6.60 16.34
C TRP A 7 2.19 -7.50 17.54
N MET A 8 3.13 -7.66 18.48
CA MET A 8 2.89 -8.48 19.67
C MET A 8 1.86 -7.86 20.61
N HIS A 9 1.89 -6.54 20.79
CA HIS A 9 0.93 -5.84 21.64
C HIS A 9 -0.55 -6.07 21.23
N PRO A 10 -0.97 -5.83 19.97
CA PRO A 10 -2.33 -6.15 19.55
C PRO A 10 -2.66 -7.65 19.64
N LEU A 11 -1.71 -8.55 19.38
CA LEU A 11 -1.94 -9.99 19.49
C LEU A 11 -2.24 -10.41 20.93
N LEU A 12 -1.58 -9.81 21.91
CA LEU A 12 -1.83 -10.08 23.33
C LEU A 12 -3.17 -9.49 23.79
N ALA A 13 -3.65 -8.40 23.16
CA ALA A 13 -4.95 -7.81 23.44
C ALA A 13 -6.13 -8.54 22.77
N MET A 14 -5.86 -9.48 21.87
CA MET A 14 -6.87 -10.15 21.05
C MET A 14 -7.88 -10.98 21.87
N PRO A 15 -7.49 -11.76 22.91
CA PRO A 15 -8.44 -12.49 23.74
C PRO A 15 -9.44 -11.56 24.43
N ASP A 16 -8.95 -10.50 25.08
CA ASP A 16 -9.77 -9.51 25.78
C ASP A 16 -10.70 -8.75 24.81
N TYR A 17 -10.21 -8.48 23.60
CA TYR A 17 -11.02 -7.89 22.54
C TYR A 17 -12.20 -8.79 22.18
N TYR A 18 -11.95 -10.08 21.94
CA TYR A 18 -12.99 -11.04 21.56
C TYR A 18 -13.94 -11.38 22.70
N GLU A 19 -13.49 -11.31 23.96
CA GLU A 19 -14.39 -11.39 25.12
C GLU A 19 -15.36 -10.21 25.14
N LYS A 20 -14.88 -9.00 24.83
CA LYS A 20 -15.69 -7.77 24.85
C LYS A 20 -16.62 -7.60 23.65
N PHE A 21 -16.15 -7.87 22.44
CA PHE A 21 -16.87 -7.58 21.19
C PHE A 21 -17.39 -8.84 20.47
N GLY A 22 -17.05 -10.02 20.99
CA GLY A 22 -17.32 -11.31 20.37
C GLY A 22 -16.24 -11.68 19.33
N ILE A 23 -16.20 -12.96 18.97
CA ILE A 23 -15.30 -13.48 17.91
C ILE A 23 -15.83 -13.05 16.55
N LYS A 24 -15.60 -11.78 16.23
CA LYS A 24 -15.99 -11.14 14.97
C LYS A 24 -14.82 -10.32 14.45
N GLU A 25 -14.70 -10.30 13.14
CA GLU A 25 -13.70 -9.49 12.47
C GLU A 25 -14.05 -7.99 12.62
N PRO A 26 -13.10 -7.12 13.03
CA PRO A 26 -13.30 -5.69 13.01
C PRO A 26 -13.45 -5.20 11.56
N THR A 27 -14.56 -4.54 11.24
CA THR A 27 -14.91 -4.11 9.87
C THR A 27 -14.73 -2.60 9.63
N GLY A 28 -14.22 -1.87 10.62
CA GLY A 28 -14.12 -0.41 10.59
C GLY A 28 -12.72 0.13 10.91
N ARG A 29 -12.52 1.43 10.68
CA ARG A 29 -11.27 2.14 10.97
C ARG A 29 -11.05 2.40 12.47
N LEU A 30 -12.12 2.31 13.25
CA LEU A 30 -12.14 2.46 14.71
C LEU A 30 -12.43 1.10 15.34
N HIS A 31 -12.15 0.96 16.63
CA HIS A 31 -12.36 -0.28 17.37
C HIS A 31 -11.65 -1.51 16.76
N SER A 32 -10.52 -1.30 16.08
CA SER A 32 -9.60 -2.38 15.73
C SER A 32 -8.97 -2.97 16.99
N ILE A 33 -8.49 -4.21 16.92
CA ILE A 33 -7.79 -4.87 18.04
C ILE A 33 -6.57 -4.03 18.48
N LYS A 34 -5.86 -3.41 17.54
CA LYS A 34 -4.73 -2.50 17.83
C LYS A 34 -5.16 -1.29 18.63
N THR A 35 -6.19 -0.59 18.18
CA THR A 35 -6.70 0.61 18.88
C THR A 35 -7.29 0.26 20.24
N PHE A 36 -7.85 -0.94 20.40
CA PHE A 36 -8.30 -1.47 21.67
C PHE A 36 -7.14 -1.78 22.62
N GLY A 37 -6.11 -2.49 22.15
CA GLY A 37 -4.92 -2.79 22.94
C GLY A 37 -4.16 -1.55 23.40
N GLU A 38 -4.19 -0.47 22.62
CA GLU A 38 -3.63 0.84 22.98
C GLU A 38 -4.57 1.68 23.88
N GLY A 39 -5.71 1.13 24.30
CA GLY A 39 -6.69 1.81 25.17
C GLY A 39 -7.39 3.01 24.53
N GLN A 40 -7.28 3.17 23.21
CA GLN A 40 -7.75 4.33 22.45
C GLN A 40 -8.61 3.89 21.25
N PRO A 41 -9.75 3.21 21.49
CA PRO A 41 -10.55 2.59 20.43
C PRO A 41 -11.24 3.60 19.49
N GLU A 42 -11.37 4.86 19.91
CA GLU A 42 -11.96 5.95 19.13
C GLU A 42 -10.98 6.61 18.14
N LEU A 43 -9.71 6.17 18.14
CA LEU A 43 -8.71 6.61 17.16
C LEU A 43 -8.54 5.58 16.04
N THR A 44 -8.12 6.05 14.88
CA THR A 44 -7.65 5.19 13.79
C THR A 44 -6.24 4.69 14.06
N VAL A 45 -5.85 3.57 13.44
CA VAL A 45 -4.48 3.05 13.52
C VAL A 45 -3.45 4.09 13.07
N ALA A 46 -3.74 4.87 12.03
CA ALA A 46 -2.85 5.93 11.56
C ALA A 46 -2.66 7.05 12.60
N GLN A 47 -3.73 7.42 13.32
CA GLN A 47 -3.65 8.38 14.42
C GLN A 47 -2.83 7.84 15.59
N ILE A 48 -3.04 6.57 15.98
CA ILE A 48 -2.22 5.89 17.00
C ILE A 48 -0.74 5.90 16.60
N MET A 49 -0.42 5.54 15.36
CA MET A 49 0.96 5.55 14.87
C MET A 49 1.58 6.95 14.94
N SER A 50 0.79 8.00 14.65
CA SER A 50 1.23 9.39 14.73
C SER A 50 1.57 9.84 16.16
N LEU A 51 0.97 9.23 17.19
CA LEU A 51 1.32 9.47 18.59
C LEU A 51 2.67 8.84 18.99
N HIS A 52 3.20 7.91 18.18
CA HIS A 52 4.42 7.15 18.46
C HIS A 52 5.48 7.32 17.35
N PRO A 53 5.99 8.54 17.11
CA PRO A 53 6.88 8.84 15.98
C PRO A 53 8.17 8.01 15.98
N LYS A 54 8.67 7.61 17.17
CA LYS A 54 9.84 6.71 17.27
C LYS A 54 9.54 5.30 16.75
N ARG A 55 8.36 4.74 17.04
CA ARG A 55 7.96 3.41 16.54
C ARG A 55 7.76 3.44 15.03
N VAL A 56 7.15 4.52 14.53
CA VAL A 56 7.02 4.76 13.08
C VAL A 56 8.39 4.85 12.40
N ALA A 57 9.37 5.52 13.01
CA ALA A 57 10.74 5.54 12.50
C ALA A 57 11.35 4.13 12.45
N HIS A 58 11.13 3.29 13.46
CA HIS A 58 11.61 1.90 13.46
C HIS A 58 10.95 1.05 12.38
N ILE A 59 9.64 1.18 12.15
CA ILE A 59 8.94 0.53 11.03
C ILE A 59 9.63 0.92 9.72
N HIS A 60 9.80 2.22 9.48
CA HIS A 60 10.44 2.72 8.26
C HIS A 60 11.88 2.23 8.07
N LEU A 61 12.64 2.04 9.15
CA LEU A 61 13.99 1.47 9.11
C LEU A 61 13.98 -0.04 8.83
N SER A 62 12.93 -0.75 9.24
CA SER A 62 12.79 -2.19 9.02
C SER A 62 12.24 -2.55 7.63
N MET A 63 11.44 -1.67 7.00
CA MET A 63 10.82 -1.94 5.70
C MET A 63 11.82 -2.31 4.59
N PRO A 64 12.98 -1.64 4.42
CA PRO A 64 13.95 -2.03 3.40
C PRO A 64 14.51 -3.44 3.59
N LEU A 65 14.54 -3.96 4.83
CA LEU A 65 14.98 -5.34 5.10
C LEU A 65 13.96 -6.38 4.59
N MET A 66 12.72 -5.95 4.34
CA MET A 66 11.64 -6.78 3.79
C MET A 66 11.48 -6.60 2.27
N ASP A 67 12.21 -5.66 1.65
CA ASP A 67 12.14 -5.36 0.21
C ASP A 67 12.53 -6.55 -0.67
N GLY A 68 13.42 -7.43 -0.17
CA GLY A 68 13.78 -8.67 -0.86
C GLY A 68 12.72 -9.78 -0.79
N ALA A 69 11.74 -9.67 0.11
CA ALA A 69 10.70 -10.69 0.31
C ALA A 69 9.49 -10.51 -0.63
N TYR A 70 9.34 -9.34 -1.26
CA TYR A 70 8.22 -9.01 -2.14
C TYR A 70 8.73 -8.46 -3.48
N PRO A 71 8.89 -9.29 -4.52
CA PRO A 71 9.33 -8.84 -5.82
C PRO A 71 8.30 -7.88 -6.44
N GLN A 72 8.66 -6.61 -6.58
CA GLN A 72 7.80 -5.56 -7.16
C GLN A 72 7.78 -5.58 -8.71
N THR A 73 8.61 -6.43 -9.33
CA THR A 73 8.75 -6.60 -10.78
C THR A 73 8.90 -8.07 -11.11
N GLY A 74 8.61 -8.46 -12.36
CA GLY A 74 8.63 -9.86 -12.81
C GLY A 74 7.27 -10.57 -12.72
N LEU A 75 6.26 -9.92 -12.13
CA LEU A 75 4.88 -10.41 -12.06
C LEU A 75 4.03 -9.96 -13.26
N TYR A 76 4.24 -8.71 -13.68
CA TYR A 76 3.51 -8.06 -14.77
C TYR A 76 4.52 -7.43 -15.72
N ASP A 77 4.24 -7.53 -17.02
CA ASP A 77 5.07 -6.93 -18.07
C ASP A 77 4.71 -5.45 -18.24
N PHE A 78 5.60 -4.58 -17.80
CA PHE A 78 5.46 -3.13 -17.92
C PHE A 78 6.15 -2.57 -19.18
N SER A 79 6.77 -3.40 -20.02
CA SER A 79 7.57 -2.93 -21.16
C SER A 79 6.76 -2.11 -22.16
N TRP A 80 5.47 -2.43 -22.32
CA TRP A 80 4.54 -1.69 -23.18
C TRP A 80 4.36 -0.22 -22.79
N ILE A 81 4.66 0.15 -21.54
CA ILE A 81 4.58 1.53 -21.06
C ILE A 81 5.65 2.39 -21.73
N ALA A 82 6.84 1.85 -22.02
CA ALA A 82 7.89 2.58 -22.72
C ALA A 82 7.44 2.97 -24.14
N ASP A 83 6.83 2.03 -24.86
CA ASP A 83 6.23 2.28 -26.18
C ASP A 83 5.13 3.36 -26.09
N ARG A 84 4.30 3.29 -25.06
CA ARG A 84 3.24 4.28 -24.84
C ARG A 84 3.82 5.66 -24.52
N ALA A 85 4.87 5.71 -23.71
CA ALA A 85 5.59 6.94 -23.43
C ALA A 85 6.17 7.54 -24.73
N ALA A 86 6.74 6.73 -25.63
CA ALA A 86 7.28 7.24 -26.89
C ALA A 86 6.21 7.84 -27.83
N LYS A 87 4.98 7.30 -27.82
CA LYS A 87 3.91 7.66 -28.78
C LYS A 87 2.98 8.76 -28.27
N GLU A 88 2.75 8.85 -26.97
CA GLU A 88 1.78 9.77 -26.37
C GLU A 88 2.40 11.15 -26.07
N PRO A 89 1.62 12.24 -26.13
CA PRO A 89 2.10 13.58 -25.81
C PRO A 89 2.81 13.64 -24.46
N HIS A 90 3.92 14.38 -24.37
CA HIS A 90 4.71 14.51 -23.13
C HIS A 90 3.90 15.00 -21.91
N SER A 91 2.81 15.74 -22.14
CA SER A 91 1.88 16.19 -21.09
C SER A 91 1.13 15.02 -20.43
N ARG A 92 0.97 13.89 -21.10
CA ARG A 92 0.32 12.69 -20.56
C ARG A 92 1.27 11.93 -19.65
N LYS A 93 0.88 11.78 -18.39
CA LYS A 93 1.54 10.89 -17.42
C LYS A 93 1.29 9.43 -17.78
N VAL A 94 2.32 8.60 -17.59
CA VAL A 94 2.35 7.19 -18.02
C VAL A 94 2.18 6.19 -16.88
N ILE A 95 2.64 6.54 -15.68
CA ILE A 95 2.42 5.76 -14.45
C ILE A 95 1.99 6.71 -13.34
N VAL A 96 1.03 6.26 -12.53
CA VAL A 96 0.60 6.92 -11.31
C VAL A 96 0.65 5.88 -10.20
N ASP A 97 1.59 6.03 -9.27
CA ASP A 97 1.79 5.15 -8.12
C ASP A 97 1.02 5.71 -6.91
N VAL A 98 -0.15 5.11 -6.62
CA VAL A 98 -1.09 5.55 -5.58
C VAL A 98 -0.79 4.84 -4.26
N GLY A 99 -0.45 5.59 -3.21
CA GLY A 99 0.03 5.01 -1.96
C GLY A 99 1.43 4.41 -2.09
N GLY A 100 2.24 4.95 -3.02
CA GLY A 100 3.56 4.40 -3.38
C GLY A 100 4.64 4.59 -2.32
N GLY A 101 4.35 5.27 -1.20
CA GLY A 101 5.27 5.52 -0.11
C GLY A 101 6.48 6.32 -0.56
N LYS A 102 7.67 5.68 -0.52
CA LYS A 102 8.93 6.28 -0.99
C LYS A 102 9.19 6.07 -2.49
N GLY A 103 8.28 5.44 -3.23
CA GLY A 103 8.40 5.20 -4.66
C GLY A 103 9.28 4.01 -5.05
N TRP A 104 9.44 3.00 -4.17
CA TRP A 104 10.27 1.82 -4.44
C TRP A 104 9.79 1.02 -5.65
N THR A 105 8.47 0.80 -5.74
CA THR A 105 7.85 0.09 -6.86
C THR A 105 8.06 0.86 -8.15
N LEU A 106 7.80 2.17 -8.14
CA LEU A 106 8.04 3.03 -9.30
C LEU A 106 9.50 3.01 -9.77
N HIS A 107 10.45 3.10 -8.84
CA HIS A 107 11.88 2.97 -9.16
C HIS A 107 12.20 1.64 -9.84
N ARG A 108 11.72 0.52 -9.28
CA ARG A 108 12.00 -0.81 -9.82
C ARG A 108 11.41 -0.97 -11.22
N ILE A 109 10.17 -0.52 -11.44
CA ILE A 109 9.52 -0.57 -12.76
C ILE A 109 10.33 0.23 -13.78
N VAL A 110 10.69 1.48 -13.46
CA VAL A 110 11.47 2.35 -14.36
C VAL A 110 12.87 1.79 -14.63
N ASN A 111 13.54 1.22 -13.61
CA ASN A 111 14.88 0.68 -13.77
C ASN A 111 14.93 -0.60 -14.62
N VAL A 112 13.89 -1.43 -14.58
CA VAL A 112 13.82 -2.69 -15.36
C VAL A 112 13.33 -2.43 -16.79
N ASN A 113 12.58 -1.36 -17.03
CA ASN A 113 12.00 -1.04 -18.33
C ASN A 113 12.63 0.23 -18.90
N GLU A 114 13.74 0.05 -19.62
CA GLU A 114 14.41 1.14 -20.33
C GLU A 114 13.41 1.86 -21.25
N GLY A 115 13.38 3.20 -21.19
CA GLY A 115 12.49 4.02 -22.00
C GLY A 115 11.23 4.53 -21.29
N ILE A 116 10.98 4.16 -20.03
CA ILE A 116 9.98 4.83 -19.18
C ILE A 116 10.63 6.04 -18.49
N PRO A 117 10.33 7.29 -18.87
CA PRO A 117 10.91 8.46 -18.21
C PRO A 117 10.23 8.74 -16.86
N MET A 118 11.04 8.85 -15.81
CA MET A 118 10.56 9.12 -14.45
C MET A 118 9.78 10.44 -14.35
N GLU A 119 10.12 11.44 -15.16
CA GLU A 119 9.45 12.74 -15.26
C GLU A 119 7.98 12.64 -15.73
N ARG A 120 7.64 11.52 -16.38
CA ARG A 120 6.26 11.22 -16.81
C ARG A 120 5.52 10.32 -15.84
N CYS A 121 6.13 9.99 -14.70
CA CYS A 121 5.49 9.27 -13.62
C CYS A 121 4.98 10.23 -12.54
N VAL A 122 4.04 9.75 -11.73
CA VAL A 122 3.48 10.48 -10.58
C VAL A 122 3.58 9.59 -9.35
N LEU A 123 4.10 10.12 -8.25
CA LEU A 123 4.04 9.48 -6.94
C LEU A 123 2.96 10.18 -6.11
N GLN A 124 1.94 9.43 -5.72
CA GLN A 124 0.82 9.88 -4.91
C GLN A 124 0.89 9.25 -3.53
N ASP A 125 0.88 10.07 -2.48
CA ASP A 125 0.79 9.60 -1.11
C ASP A 125 0.23 10.70 -0.18
N LEU A 126 0.07 10.40 1.11
CA LEU A 126 -0.35 11.37 2.12
C LEU A 126 0.62 12.56 2.17
N PRO A 127 0.13 13.78 2.52
CA PRO A 127 0.96 14.98 2.52
C PRO A 127 2.26 14.86 3.34
N GLY A 128 2.23 14.16 4.48
CA GLY A 128 3.42 13.93 5.31
C GLY A 128 4.46 13.05 4.64
N VAL A 129 4.03 12.04 3.86
CA VAL A 129 4.92 11.14 3.13
C VAL A 129 5.54 11.86 1.94
N ILE A 130 4.74 12.60 1.17
CA ILE A 130 5.25 13.39 0.05
C ILE A 130 6.27 14.45 0.52
N SER A 131 5.99 15.18 1.61
CA SER A 131 6.96 16.14 2.15
C SER A 131 8.26 15.47 2.61
N PHE A 132 8.20 14.23 3.08
CA PHE A 132 9.40 13.47 3.41
C PHE A 132 10.21 13.12 2.14
N VAL A 133 9.55 12.66 1.08
CA VAL A 133 10.22 12.32 -0.20
C VAL A 133 10.82 13.56 -0.87
N GLU A 134 10.15 14.71 -0.83
CA GLU A 134 10.70 15.97 -1.33
C GLU A 134 12.03 16.33 -0.64
N LYS A 135 12.12 16.13 0.68
CA LYS A 135 13.30 16.50 1.48
C LYS A 135 14.40 15.44 1.46
N HIS A 136 14.03 14.17 1.45
CA HIS A 136 14.94 13.05 1.75
C HIS A 136 14.95 11.95 0.71
N GLY A 137 14.08 12.03 -0.32
CA GLY A 137 14.05 11.08 -1.42
C GLY A 137 15.33 11.13 -2.25
N ASP A 138 15.57 10.05 -2.99
CA ASP A 138 16.62 9.99 -4.00
C ASP A 138 16.34 10.97 -5.16
N GLU A 139 17.38 11.39 -5.86
CA GLU A 139 17.27 12.34 -6.98
C GLU A 139 16.44 11.81 -8.14
N ASN A 140 16.40 10.48 -8.34
CA ASN A 140 15.58 9.91 -9.40
C ASN A 140 14.08 9.98 -9.05
N ILE A 141 13.64 9.64 -7.82
CA ILE A 141 12.20 9.77 -7.49
C ILE A 141 11.72 11.21 -7.49
N LYS A 142 12.59 12.17 -7.14
CA LYS A 142 12.27 13.61 -7.20
C LYS A 142 11.97 14.12 -8.61
N LYS A 143 12.36 13.38 -9.66
CA LYS A 143 11.98 13.69 -11.04
C LYS A 143 10.52 13.40 -11.32
N ALA A 144 9.92 12.45 -10.60
CA ALA A 144 8.49 12.19 -10.72
C ALA A 144 7.68 13.39 -10.23
N THR A 145 6.44 13.51 -10.70
CA THR A 145 5.52 14.49 -10.13
C THR A 145 5.06 13.99 -8.76
N LEU A 146 5.55 14.64 -7.71
CA LEU A 146 5.15 14.34 -6.34
C LEU A 146 3.80 15.02 -6.05
N MET A 147 2.78 14.23 -5.71
CA MET A 147 1.41 14.73 -5.56
C MET A 147 0.80 14.29 -4.24
N PRO A 148 0.64 15.21 -3.26
CA PRO A 148 -0.01 14.89 -2.00
C PRO A 148 -1.51 14.69 -2.20
N ILE A 149 -2.01 13.53 -1.79
CA ILE A 149 -3.43 13.18 -1.82
C ILE A 149 -3.85 12.45 -0.55
N ASP A 150 -5.13 12.54 -0.21
CA ASP A 150 -5.76 11.69 0.81
C ASP A 150 -6.69 10.69 0.12
N PHE A 151 -6.19 9.47 -0.05
CA PHE A 151 -6.91 8.36 -0.68
C PHE A 151 -7.76 7.56 0.32
N HIS A 152 -7.83 7.97 1.60
CA HIS A 152 -8.67 7.33 2.62
C HIS A 152 -10.11 7.88 2.67
N LYS A 153 -10.54 8.61 1.64
CA LYS A 153 -11.95 9.01 1.49
C LYS A 153 -12.87 7.81 1.24
N GLU A 154 -12.31 6.66 0.84
CA GLU A 154 -12.93 5.33 0.91
C GLU A 154 -11.91 4.33 1.51
N PRO A 155 -12.34 3.29 2.26
CA PRO A 155 -11.42 2.43 3.00
C PRO A 155 -10.59 1.54 2.05
N PRO A 156 -9.23 1.56 2.12
CA PRO A 156 -8.42 0.59 1.40
C PRO A 156 -8.54 -0.78 2.06
N VAL A 157 -8.56 -1.83 1.22
CA VAL A 157 -8.54 -3.23 1.64
C VAL A 157 -7.19 -3.83 1.20
N GLN A 158 -6.70 -4.78 2.00
CA GLN A 158 -5.67 -5.81 1.73
C GLN A 158 -4.23 -5.64 2.22
N ALA A 159 -3.85 -6.59 3.07
CA ALA A 159 -2.73 -7.54 2.94
C ALA A 159 -2.86 -8.63 4.05
N ILE A 160 -1.86 -9.50 4.25
CA ILE A 160 -1.72 -10.67 5.17
C ILE A 160 -2.69 -10.73 6.38
N ASP A 161 -3.64 -11.68 6.30
CA ASP A 161 -4.84 -11.82 7.15
C ASP A 161 -4.63 -11.68 8.67
N PHE A 162 -3.72 -12.44 9.28
CA PHE A 162 -3.67 -12.52 10.75
C PHE A 162 -3.19 -11.22 11.41
N PHE A 163 -2.13 -10.60 10.87
CA PHE A 163 -1.62 -9.33 11.38
C PHE A 163 -2.52 -8.15 11.02
N LEU A 164 -3.18 -8.19 9.86
CA LEU A 164 -4.02 -7.09 9.39
C LEU A 164 -5.43 -7.11 9.97
N SER A 165 -5.93 -8.28 10.37
CA SER A 165 -7.16 -8.37 11.19
C SER A 165 -7.03 -7.50 12.45
N THR A 166 -5.82 -7.34 12.99
CA THR A 166 -5.60 -6.48 14.16
C THR A 166 -5.81 -4.98 13.87
N MET A 167 -5.72 -4.59 12.60
CA MET A 167 -5.87 -3.22 12.10
C MET A 167 -7.19 -3.03 11.32
N GLY A 168 -8.05 -4.07 11.23
CA GLY A 168 -9.32 -4.02 10.50
C GLY A 168 -9.21 -4.27 8.99
N GLY A 169 -8.10 -4.86 8.53
CA GLY A 169 -7.90 -5.27 7.14
C GLY A 169 -7.92 -6.79 6.98
N LYS A 170 -8.24 -7.26 5.77
CA LYS A 170 -8.27 -8.68 5.38
C LYS A 170 -7.62 -8.87 4.01
N GLY A 171 -6.97 -9.99 3.77
CA GLY A 171 -6.67 -10.50 2.44
C GLY A 171 -7.95 -10.84 1.68
N GLY A 172 -7.98 -10.51 0.38
CA GLY A 172 -9.11 -10.81 -0.49
C GLY A 172 -8.86 -12.06 -1.34
N THR A 173 -9.94 -12.75 -1.66
CA THR A 173 -10.02 -13.69 -2.79
C THR A 173 -10.19 -12.93 -4.09
N GLU A 174 -9.80 -13.53 -5.21
CA GLU A 174 -10.00 -12.94 -6.55
C GLU A 174 -11.45 -12.51 -6.80
N GLU A 175 -12.42 -13.29 -6.34
CA GLU A 175 -13.84 -12.96 -6.43
C GLU A 175 -14.22 -11.70 -5.63
N GLU A 176 -13.69 -11.53 -4.42
CA GLU A 176 -13.88 -10.32 -3.62
C GLU A 176 -13.28 -9.08 -4.33
N TYR A 177 -12.11 -9.21 -4.95
CA TYR A 177 -11.51 -8.13 -5.76
C TYR A 177 -12.35 -7.80 -7.00
N CYS A 178 -12.85 -8.81 -7.73
CA CYS A 178 -13.74 -8.62 -8.88
C CYS A 178 -15.00 -7.86 -8.46
N ASN A 179 -15.62 -8.23 -7.35
CA ASN A 179 -16.81 -7.57 -6.82
C ASN A 179 -16.55 -6.11 -6.43
N ILE A 180 -15.38 -5.79 -5.88
CA ILE A 180 -14.96 -4.40 -5.62
C ILE A 180 -14.84 -3.63 -6.93
N ALA A 181 -14.14 -4.18 -7.93
CA ALA A 181 -13.91 -3.53 -9.21
C ALA A 181 -15.21 -3.26 -9.98
N VAL A 182 -16.14 -4.22 -10.01
CA VAL A 182 -17.45 -4.06 -10.65
C VAL A 182 -18.25 -2.93 -10.02
N ARG A 183 -18.24 -2.82 -8.68
CA ARG A 183 -18.90 -1.69 -7.98
C ARG A 183 -18.27 -0.34 -8.31
N ALA A 184 -16.98 -0.31 -8.65
CA ALA A 184 -16.27 0.87 -9.10
C ALA A 184 -16.44 1.16 -10.61
N GLY A 185 -17.23 0.36 -11.35
CA GLY A 185 -17.42 0.51 -12.79
C GLY A 185 -16.22 0.05 -13.63
N LEU A 186 -15.44 -0.89 -13.09
CA LEU A 186 -14.28 -1.48 -13.75
C LEU A 186 -14.55 -2.95 -14.10
N LYS A 187 -13.91 -3.42 -15.17
CA LYS A 187 -13.86 -4.84 -15.57
C LYS A 187 -12.43 -5.37 -15.39
N VAL A 188 -12.30 -6.62 -14.93
CA VAL A 188 -11.00 -7.31 -14.87
C VAL A 188 -10.61 -7.74 -16.28
N THR A 189 -9.36 -7.48 -16.67
CA THR A 189 -8.79 -7.90 -17.96
C THR A 189 -7.69 -8.94 -17.83
N GLY A 190 -7.05 -9.03 -16.67
CA GLY A 190 -6.00 -9.99 -16.40
C GLY A 190 -5.70 -10.16 -14.91
N VAL A 191 -5.25 -11.35 -14.53
CA VAL A 191 -4.68 -11.63 -13.21
C VAL A 191 -3.33 -12.28 -13.43
N HIS A 192 -2.28 -11.69 -12.88
CA HIS A 192 -0.90 -12.07 -13.10
C HIS A 192 -0.28 -12.51 -11.78
N TYR A 193 -0.19 -13.81 -11.58
CA TYR A 193 0.33 -14.42 -10.36
C TYR A 193 1.85 -14.45 -10.34
N SER A 194 2.44 -14.41 -9.15
CA SER A 194 3.82 -14.80 -8.97
C SER A 194 3.96 -16.32 -8.88
N ASP A 195 5.03 -16.85 -9.46
CA ASP A 195 5.48 -18.22 -9.19
C ASP A 195 6.30 -18.35 -7.90
N THR A 196 6.69 -17.22 -7.29
CA THR A 196 7.67 -17.18 -6.18
C THR A 196 7.14 -16.59 -4.89
N VAL A 197 6.03 -15.86 -4.92
CA VAL A 197 5.40 -15.25 -3.73
C VAL A 197 3.87 -15.33 -3.80
N GLU A 198 3.18 -15.28 -2.66
CA GLU A 198 1.71 -15.30 -2.61
C GLU A 198 1.09 -13.92 -2.94
N PHE A 199 1.41 -13.38 -4.12
CA PHE A 199 0.90 -12.10 -4.63
C PHE A 199 0.49 -12.22 -6.10
N ALA A 200 -0.49 -11.41 -6.49
CA ALA A 200 -0.90 -11.25 -7.88
C ALA A 200 -1.13 -9.77 -8.21
N MET A 201 -0.87 -9.41 -9.46
CA MET A 201 -1.30 -8.13 -10.04
C MET A 201 -2.63 -8.35 -10.76
N ILE A 202 -3.64 -7.54 -10.42
CA ILE A 202 -4.94 -7.58 -11.11
C ILE A 202 -5.02 -6.36 -12.02
N GLU A 203 -5.24 -6.61 -13.30
CA GLU A 203 -5.41 -5.59 -14.32
C GLU A 203 -6.89 -5.28 -14.51
N TYR A 204 -7.21 -3.99 -14.54
CA TYR A 204 -8.57 -3.49 -14.70
C TYR A 204 -8.64 -2.47 -15.84
N GLU A 205 -9.78 -2.46 -16.52
CA GLU A 205 -10.15 -1.43 -17.48
C GLU A 205 -11.49 -0.80 -17.10
N LYS A 206 -11.75 0.42 -17.59
CA LYS A 206 -13.09 1.00 -17.51
C LYS A 206 -14.06 0.12 -18.31
N ALA A 207 -15.18 -0.23 -17.70
CA ALA A 207 -16.25 -1.00 -18.33
C ALA A 207 -16.90 -0.23 -19.49
#